data_AF-A0A7S2A6U6-F1
#
_entry.id   AF-A0A7S2A6U6-F1
#
_cell.length_a   1.000
_cell.length_b   1.000
_cell.length_c   1.000
_cell.angle_alpha   90.00
_cell.angle_beta   90.00
_cell.angle_gamma   90.00
#
_symmetry.space_group_name_H-M   'P 1'
#
loop_
_entity.id
_entity.type
_entity.pdbx_description
1 polymer ?
#
loop_
_entity_poly.entity_id
_entity_poly.type
_entity_poly.pdbx_seq_one_letter_code
_entity_poly.pdbx_strand_id
1 'polypeptide(L)'
;GNPGISETEARTHFYLWCLVKAPLLIGCDVRGLRERDPTSYELLTNADAIAINQDPLGEQGHKVKVDGTSEVWAGRLSPSEGGARRWVVLMLNRADGGDPVDIEIGLDELDIPS
;
A
#
# COMPACT_ATOMS: atom_id res chain seq x y z
N GLY A 1 9.39 -10.99 -11.65
CA GLY A 1 8.87 -11.32 -10.32
C GLY A 1 9.50 -12.60 -9.81
N ASN A 2 9.41 -12.85 -8.51
CA ASN A 2 9.74 -14.15 -7.94
C ASN A 2 8.64 -15.15 -8.33
N PRO A 3 8.99 -16.33 -8.89
CA PRO A 3 8.01 -17.38 -9.14
C PRO A 3 7.46 -17.89 -7.80
N GLY A 4 6.15 -17.75 -7.57
CA GLY A 4 5.48 -18.26 -6.37
C GLY A 4 4.67 -17.24 -5.56
N ILE A 5 4.72 -15.95 -5.91
CA ILE A 5 3.81 -14.94 -5.35
C ILE A 5 2.58 -14.81 -6.26
N SER A 6 1.39 -14.87 -5.67
CA SER A 6 0.15 -14.54 -6.37
C SER A 6 0.08 -13.04 -6.68
N GLU A 7 -0.73 -12.65 -7.66
CA GLU A 7 -0.94 -11.23 -7.97
C GLU A 7 -1.38 -10.42 -6.74
N THR A 8 -2.28 -10.98 -5.94
CA THR A 8 -2.75 -10.35 -4.69
C THR A 8 -1.62 -10.12 -3.72
N GLU A 9 -0.73 -11.11 -3.51
CA GLU A 9 0.42 -10.96 -2.62
C GLU A 9 1.41 -9.92 -3.15
N ALA A 10 1.64 -9.87 -4.47
CA ALA A 10 2.48 -8.85 -5.09
C ALA A 10 1.94 -7.43 -4.85
N ARG A 11 0.62 -7.24 -5.05
CA ARG A 11 -0.07 -5.97 -4.82
C ARG A 11 0.02 -5.56 -3.35
N THR A 12 -0.31 -6.48 -2.44
CA THR A 12 -0.21 -6.27 -0.99
C THR A 12 1.20 -5.86 -0.57
N HIS A 13 2.22 -6.60 -1.02
CA HIS A 13 3.61 -6.30 -0.68
C HIS A 13 4.02 -4.90 -1.15
N PHE A 14 3.74 -4.58 -2.42
CA PHE A 14 4.11 -3.29 -3.00
C PHE A 14 3.39 -2.12 -2.33
N TYR A 15 2.08 -2.21 -2.11
CA TYR A 15 1.32 -1.12 -1.48
C TYR A 15 1.72 -0.91 -0.02
N LEU A 16 2.02 -1.98 0.72
CA LEU A 16 2.56 -1.84 2.06
C LEU A 16 3.94 -1.17 2.05
N TRP A 17 4.83 -1.56 1.13
CA TRP A 17 6.15 -0.94 0.94
C TRP A 17 6.05 0.56 0.63
N CYS A 18 5.07 0.94 -0.19
CA CYS A 18 4.77 2.32 -0.50
C CYS A 18 4.27 3.10 0.73
N LEU A 19 3.33 2.53 1.49
CA LEU A 19 2.74 3.16 2.68
C LEU A 19 3.79 3.41 3.77
N VAL A 20 4.72 2.47 3.99
CA VAL A 20 5.79 2.62 5.01
C VAL A 20 6.99 3.44 4.52
N LYS A 21 6.90 4.07 3.34
CA LYS A 21 7.96 4.90 2.72
C LYS A 21 9.29 4.16 2.59
N ALA A 22 9.26 2.85 2.36
CA ALA A 22 10.49 2.09 2.19
C ALA A 22 11.14 2.39 0.82
N PRO A 23 12.47 2.30 0.69
CA PRO A 23 13.15 2.52 -0.59
C PRO A 23 12.62 1.58 -1.69
N LEU A 24 12.22 2.15 -2.83
CA LEU A 24 11.77 1.41 -4.01
C LEU A 24 12.95 1.11 -4.95
N LEU A 25 13.66 0.01 -4.69
CA LEU A 25 14.78 -0.45 -5.52
C LEU A 25 14.34 -1.62 -6.41
N ILE A 26 14.42 -1.43 -7.74
CA ILE A 26 14.05 -2.47 -8.70
C ILE A 26 15.23 -3.44 -8.88
N GLY A 27 15.10 -4.64 -8.33
CA GLY A 27 16.12 -5.69 -8.38
C GLY A 27 15.98 -6.69 -9.53
N CYS A 28 15.00 -6.53 -10.43
CA CYS A 28 14.71 -7.49 -11.50
C CYS A 28 15.11 -6.98 -12.90
N ASP A 29 15.23 -7.89 -13.87
CA ASP A 29 15.45 -7.52 -15.27
C ASP A 29 14.20 -6.82 -15.85
N VAL A 30 14.33 -5.52 -16.08
CA VAL A 30 13.26 -4.67 -16.62
C VAL A 30 13.05 -4.84 -18.12
N ARG A 31 14.01 -5.41 -18.86
CA ARG A 31 13.93 -5.55 -20.32
C ARG A 31 12.83 -6.53 -20.66
N GLY A 32 11.71 -6.10 -21.23
CA GLY A 32 10.57 -6.98 -21.51
C GLY A 32 9.79 -7.43 -20.26
N LEU A 33 9.85 -6.64 -19.18
CA LEU A 33 9.11 -6.92 -17.94
C LEU A 33 7.60 -6.94 -18.19
N ARG A 34 7.10 -6.01 -19.01
CA ARG A 34 5.68 -5.90 -19.34
C ARG A 34 5.11 -7.19 -19.90
N GLU A 35 5.87 -7.89 -20.74
CA GLU A 35 5.45 -9.13 -21.39
C GLU A 35 5.63 -10.35 -20.47
N ARG A 36 6.71 -10.39 -19.68
CA ARG A 36 7.01 -11.54 -18.81
C ARG A 36 6.28 -11.52 -17.47
N ASP A 37 5.98 -10.34 -16.95
CA ASP A 37 5.38 -10.12 -15.64
C ASP A 37 4.55 -8.81 -15.64
N PRO A 38 3.35 -8.85 -16.27
CA PRO A 38 2.49 -7.68 -16.39
C PRO A 38 2.08 -7.08 -15.04
N THR A 39 1.88 -7.93 -14.02
CA THR A 39 1.51 -7.51 -12.66
C THR A 39 2.59 -6.67 -12.01
N SER A 40 3.86 -7.14 -12.04
CA SER A 40 4.97 -6.34 -11.50
C SER A 40 5.17 -5.06 -12.29
N TYR A 41 5.02 -5.11 -13.61
CA TYR A 41 5.08 -3.91 -14.45
C TYR A 41 4.01 -2.89 -14.05
N GLU A 42 2.75 -3.32 -13.89
CA GLU A 42 1.65 -2.45 -13.45
C GLU A 42 1.94 -1.81 -12.09
N LEU A 43 2.42 -2.60 -11.12
CA LEU A 43 2.73 -2.09 -9.78
C LEU A 43 3.90 -1.10 -9.81
N LEU A 44 5.01 -1.46 -10.45
CA LEU A 44 6.19 -0.61 -10.55
C LEU A 44 5.96 0.67 -11.37
N THR A 45 4.87 0.75 -12.11
CA THR A 45 4.47 1.94 -12.89
C THR A 45 3.23 2.63 -12.33
N ASN A 46 2.70 2.18 -11.18
CA ASN A 46 1.53 2.77 -10.55
C ASN A 46 1.89 4.13 -9.92
N ALA A 47 1.55 5.20 -10.62
CA ALA A 47 1.90 6.57 -10.23
C ALA A 47 1.31 6.97 -8.88
N ASP A 48 0.11 6.51 -8.53
CA ASP A 48 -0.56 6.86 -7.27
C ASP A 48 0.15 6.21 -6.07
N ALA A 49 0.49 4.92 -6.18
CA ALA A 49 1.24 4.20 -5.16
C ALA A 49 2.66 4.79 -4.99
N ILE A 50 3.31 5.15 -6.09
CA ILE A 50 4.62 5.82 -6.05
C ILE A 50 4.50 7.21 -5.42
N ALA A 51 3.46 7.98 -5.74
CA ALA A 51 3.22 9.30 -5.14
C ALA A 51 2.99 9.20 -3.63
N ILE A 52 2.32 8.14 -3.17
CA ILE A 52 2.25 7.83 -1.74
C ILE A 52 3.66 7.59 -1.18
N ASN A 53 4.46 6.69 -1.77
CA ASN A 53 5.81 6.40 -1.28
C ASN A 53 6.73 7.63 -1.24
N GLN A 54 6.60 8.53 -2.22
CA GLN A 54 7.43 9.72 -2.40
C GLN A 54 6.78 11.01 -1.84
N ASP A 55 5.72 10.89 -1.04
CA ASP A 55 5.05 12.05 -0.45
C ASP A 55 6.03 12.88 0.40
N PRO A 56 6.11 14.22 0.20
CA PRO A 56 7.16 15.03 0.79
C PRO A 56 7.06 15.19 2.32
N LEU A 57 5.94 14.79 2.94
CA LEU A 57 5.82 14.74 4.38
C LEU A 57 6.75 13.67 4.98
N GLY A 58 7.05 12.60 4.22
CA GLY A 58 7.96 11.55 4.64
C GLY A 58 7.50 10.72 5.84
N GLU A 59 6.25 10.90 6.29
CA GLU A 59 5.72 10.18 7.44
C GLU A 59 5.37 8.73 7.08
N GLN A 60 5.99 7.79 7.79
CA GLN A 60 5.72 6.37 7.62
C GLN A 60 4.33 6.04 8.11
N GLY A 61 3.57 5.31 7.29
CA GLY A 61 2.34 4.72 7.76
C GLY A 61 2.61 3.60 8.76
N HIS A 62 1.67 3.39 9.68
CA HIS A 62 1.76 2.42 10.76
C HIS A 62 0.44 1.66 10.87
N LYS A 63 0.48 0.55 11.60
CA LYS A 63 -0.70 -0.26 11.86
C LYS A 63 -1.57 0.47 12.88
N VAL A 64 -2.84 0.69 12.55
CA VAL A 64 -3.82 1.38 13.40
C VAL A 64 -4.85 0.42 14.01
N LYS A 65 -5.13 -0.71 13.36
CA LYS A 65 -6.07 -1.72 13.84
C LYS A 65 -5.64 -3.13 13.48
N VAL A 66 -5.94 -4.07 14.38
CA VAL A 66 -5.83 -5.52 14.17
C VAL A 66 -7.10 -6.15 14.70
N ASP A 67 -7.76 -6.96 13.87
CA ASP A 67 -8.91 -7.76 14.26
C ASP A 67 -8.83 -9.14 13.62
N GLY A 68 -8.51 -10.15 14.42
CA GLY A 68 -8.25 -11.51 13.94
C GLY A 68 -7.16 -11.54 12.85
N THR A 69 -7.56 -11.88 11.63
CA THR A 69 -6.69 -11.91 10.44
C THR A 69 -6.71 -10.61 9.64
N SER A 70 -7.48 -9.61 10.04
CA SER A 70 -7.57 -8.32 9.35
C SER A 70 -6.65 -7.29 10.01
N GLU A 71 -5.96 -6.51 9.19
CA GLU A 71 -5.14 -5.37 9.63
C GLU A 71 -5.56 -4.10 8.89
N VAL A 72 -5.52 -2.96 9.58
CA VAL A 72 -5.61 -1.65 8.94
C VAL A 72 -4.35 -0.89 9.22
N TRP A 73 -3.78 -0.33 8.16
CA TRP A 73 -2.60 0.54 8.19
C TRP A 73 -2.99 1.91 7.67
N ALA A 74 -2.46 2.95 8.29
CA ALA A 74 -2.72 4.32 7.88
C ALA A 74 -1.48 5.19 8.01
N GLY A 75 -1.41 6.24 7.20
CA GLY A 75 -0.36 7.23 7.26
C GLY A 75 -0.86 8.57 6.74
N ARG A 76 -0.34 9.65 7.32
CA ARG A 76 -0.62 11.00 6.85
C ARG A 76 0.15 11.27 5.57
N LEU A 77 -0.45 12.05 4.69
CA LEU A 77 0.18 12.60 3.49
C LEU A 77 0.28 14.12 3.63
N SER A 78 1.14 14.71 2.81
CA SER A 78 1.24 16.17 2.71
C SER A 78 -0.13 16.77 2.44
N PRO A 79 -0.49 17.93 2.99
CA PRO A 79 -1.74 18.59 2.66
C PRO A 79 -1.87 18.82 1.14
N SER A 80 -3.10 18.96 0.64
CA SER A 80 -3.32 19.44 -0.73
C SER A 80 -2.92 20.92 -0.86
N GLU A 81 -2.84 21.44 -2.09
CA GLU A 81 -2.58 22.87 -2.31
C GLU A 81 -3.58 23.79 -1.60
N GLY A 82 -4.83 23.33 -1.42
CA GLY A 82 -5.87 24.03 -0.66
C GLY A 82 -5.80 23.84 0.86
N GLY A 83 -4.75 23.19 1.38
CA GLY A 83 -4.56 22.92 2.79
C GLY A 83 -5.39 21.75 3.34
N ALA A 84 -6.10 21.01 2.49
CA ALA A 84 -6.89 19.87 2.94
C ALA A 84 -5.95 18.76 3.43
N ARG A 85 -6.22 18.25 4.64
CA ARG A 85 -5.47 17.11 5.20
C ARG A 85 -5.72 15.87 4.34
N ARG A 86 -4.69 15.04 4.14
CA ARG A 86 -4.74 13.83 3.32
C ARG A 86 -4.16 12.65 4.09
N TRP A 87 -4.75 11.47 3.87
CA TRP A 87 -4.28 10.21 4.44
C TRP A 87 -4.30 9.12 3.38
N VAL A 88 -3.45 8.12 3.59
CA VAL A 88 -3.52 6.82 2.93
C VAL A 88 -3.98 5.78 3.94
N VAL A 89 -4.85 4.87 3.51
CA VAL A 89 -5.31 3.74 4.31
C VAL A 89 -5.16 2.46 3.49
N LEU A 90 -4.60 1.42 4.10
CA LEU A 90 -4.50 0.08 3.53
C LEU A 90 -5.25 -0.89 4.42
N MET A 91 -6.27 -1.54 3.87
CA MET A 91 -7.03 -2.60 4.51
C MET A 91 -6.48 -3.94 4.03
N LEU A 92 -5.98 -4.74 4.96
CA LEU A 92 -5.24 -5.97 4.66
C LEU A 92 -5.96 -7.17 5.27
N ASN A 93 -6.46 -8.06 4.40
CA ASN A 93 -6.91 -9.38 4.79
C ASN A 93 -5.71 -10.35 4.80
N ARG A 94 -5.41 -10.95 5.96
CA ARG A 94 -4.37 -11.98 6.13
C ARG A 94 -4.93 -13.39 6.33
N ALA A 95 -6.23 -13.59 6.11
CA ALA A 95 -6.83 -14.91 6.24
C ALA A 95 -6.31 -15.85 5.16
N ASP A 96 -6.01 -17.08 5.56
CA ASP A 96 -5.74 -18.16 4.61
C ASP A 96 -7.06 -18.61 3.96
N GLY A 97 -7.02 -19.00 2.69
CA GLY A 97 -8.18 -19.55 1.96
C GLY A 97 -8.81 -18.63 0.92
N GLY A 98 -8.45 -17.34 0.91
CA GLY A 98 -8.83 -16.40 -0.15
C GLY A 98 -10.26 -15.85 -0.07
N ASP A 99 -11.02 -16.23 0.96
CA ASP A 99 -12.36 -15.69 1.19
C ASP A 99 -12.28 -14.19 1.54
N PRO A 100 -13.11 -13.33 0.90
CA PRO A 100 -13.24 -11.93 1.30
C PRO A 100 -13.69 -11.79 2.75
N VAL A 101 -13.19 -10.77 3.44
CA VAL A 101 -13.56 -10.42 4.81
C VAL A 101 -13.97 -8.95 4.85
N ASP A 102 -15.05 -8.65 5.57
CA ASP A 102 -15.47 -7.27 5.82
C ASP A 102 -14.51 -6.63 6.83
N ILE A 103 -13.94 -5.48 6.45
CA ILE A 103 -13.03 -4.69 7.28
C ILE A 103 -13.62 -3.30 7.45
N GLU A 104 -13.91 -2.93 8.69
CA GLU A 104 -14.49 -1.63 9.03
C GLU A 104 -13.54 -0.81 9.92
N ILE A 105 -13.44 0.49 9.63
CA ILE A 105 -12.71 1.45 10.45
C ILE A 105 -13.42 2.80 10.45
N GLY A 106 -13.65 3.36 11.64
CA GLY A 106 -14.12 4.72 11.83
C GLY A 106 -13.05 5.75 11.48
N LEU A 107 -13.45 6.96 11.08
CA LEU A 107 -12.50 8.05 10.83
C LEU A 107 -11.77 8.49 12.11
N ASP A 108 -12.44 8.38 13.26
CA ASP A 108 -11.89 8.61 14.59
C ASP A 108 -10.83 7.57 14.97
N GLU A 109 -10.97 6.33 14.51
CA GLU A 109 -9.98 5.26 14.71
C GLU A 109 -8.71 5.44 13.86
N LEU A 110 -8.74 6.28 12.82
CA LEU A 110 -7.59 6.57 11.96
C LEU A 110 -6.63 7.62 12.55
N ASP A 111 -6.86 8.04 13.80
CA ASP A 111 -6.15 9.14 14.47
C ASP A 111 -6.14 10.42 13.61
N ILE A 112 -7.21 10.61 12.82
CA ILE A 112 -7.46 11.80 12.02
C ILE A 112 -8.00 12.86 13.00
N PRO A 113 -7.25 13.94 13.29
CA PRO A 113 -7.77 14.96 14.18
C PRO A 113 -9.02 15.58 13.54
N SER A 114 -10.07 15.79 14.34
CA SER A 114 -11.27 16.54 13.95
C SER A 114 -10.96 17.98 13.51
#